data_AF-A0A5N9IG67-F1
#
_entry.id   AF-A0A5N9IG67-F1
#
_cell.length_a   1.000
_cell.length_b   1.000
_cell.length_c   1.000
_cell.angle_alpha   90.00
_cell.angle_beta   90.00
_cell.angle_gamma   90.00
#
_symmetry.space_group_name_H-M   'P 1'
#
loop_
_entity.id
_entity.type
_entity.pdbx_description
1 polymer ?
#
loop_
_entity_poly.entity_id
_entity_poly.type
_entity_poly.pdbx_seq_one_letter_code
_entity_poly.pdbx_strand_id
1 'polypeptide(L)' 'CRDAREQASELMGYVRELTIIGLMDEKPMMIWASHYLSAMAKALMDDAELGMAR' A
#
# COMPACT_ATOMS: atom_id res chain seq x y z
N CYS A 1 9.52 8.54 -11.05
CA CYS A 1 8.36 9.08 -10.32
C CYS A 1 7.03 8.46 -10.75
N ARG A 2 6.73 8.38 -12.07
CA ARG A 2 5.50 7.72 -12.56
C ARG A 2 5.39 6.27 -12.09
N ASP A 3 6.43 5.47 -12.31
CA ASP A 3 6.41 4.03 -11.98
C ASP A 3 6.26 3.78 -10.47
N ALA A 4 6.90 4.60 -9.63
CA ALA A 4 6.74 4.54 -8.17
C ALA A 4 5.31 4.87 -7.72
N ARG A 5 4.63 5.84 -8.37
CA ARG A 5 3.22 6.15 -8.10
C ARG A 5 2.29 5.04 -8.58
N GLU A 6 2.58 4.45 -9.74
CA GLU A 6 1.83 3.33 -10.29
C GLU A 6 1.91 2.12 -9.36
N GLN A 7 3.12 1.76 -8.91
CA GLN A 7 3.34 0.67 -7.97
C GLN A 7 2.71 0.94 -6.59
N ALA A 8 2.76 2.18 -6.09
CA ALA A 8 2.06 2.55 -4.86
C ALA A 8 0.53 2.40 -5.00
N SER A 9 -0.02 2.78 -6.16
CA SER A 9 -1.45 2.62 -6.45
C SER A 9 -1.87 1.15 -6.50
N GLU A 10 -1.06 0.29 -7.11
CA GLU A 10 -1.29 -1.17 -7.14
C GLU A 10 -1.28 -1.74 -5.71
N LEU A 11 -0.29 -1.39 -4.90
CA LEU A 11 -0.20 -1.81 -3.50
C LEU A 11 -1.42 -1.38 -2.68
N MET A 12 -1.92 -0.15 -2.88
CA MET A 12 -3.15 0.31 -2.23
C MET A 12 -4.39 -0.49 -2.65
N GLY A 13 -4.38 -1.07 -3.86
CA GLY A 13 -5.36 -2.06 -4.31
C GLY A 13 -5.39 -3.28 -3.41
N TYR A 14 -4.22 -3.90 -3.20
CA TYR A 14 -4.08 -5.07 -2.31
C TYR A 14 -4.38 -4.74 -0.85
N VAL A 15 -3.94 -3.58 -0.36
CA VAL A 15 -4.24 -3.11 1.01
C VAL A 15 -5.75 -3.10 1.24
N ARG A 16 -6.53 -2.54 0.31
CA ARG A 16 -7.99 -2.48 0.43
C ARG A 16 -8.60 -3.88 0.50
N GLU A 17 -8.19 -4.76 -0.41
CA GLU A 17 -8.71 -6.13 -0.47
C GLU A 17 -8.39 -6.92 0.80
N LEU A 18 -7.13 -6.91 1.24
CA LEU A 18 -6.69 -7.59 2.46
C LEU A 18 -7.35 -7.03 3.72
N THR A 19 -7.62 -5.73 3.77
CA THR A 19 -8.32 -5.12 4.90
C THR A 19 -9.78 -5.60 4.97
N ILE A 20 -10.47 -5.63 3.82
CA ILE A 20 -11.87 -6.09 3.76
C ILE A 20 -11.95 -7.58 4.09
N ILE A 21 -11.17 -8.42 3.43
CA ILE A 21 -11.17 -9.88 3.67
C ILE A 21 -10.72 -10.18 5.10
N GLY A 22 -9.66 -9.53 5.56
CA GLY A 22 -9.13 -9.71 6.92
C GLY A 22 -10.15 -9.38 8.00
N LEU A 23 -10.94 -8.32 7.80
CA LEU A 23 -12.02 -7.93 8.72
C LEU A 23 -13.22 -8.87 8.63
N MET A 24 -13.70 -9.19 7.42
CA MET A 24 -14.91 -10.00 7.22
C MET A 24 -14.73 -11.45 7.67
N ASP A 25 -13.56 -12.03 7.44
CA ASP A 25 -13.27 -13.44 7.74
C ASP A 25 -12.57 -13.63 9.10
N GLU A 26 -12.44 -12.58 9.91
CA GLU A 26 -11.69 -12.59 11.18
C GLU A 26 -10.26 -13.15 11.02
N LYS A 27 -9.57 -12.74 9.95
CA LYS A 27 -8.19 -13.16 9.62
C LYS A 27 -7.19 -12.05 10.01
N PRO A 28 -6.72 -11.99 11.28
CA PRO A 28 -5.86 -10.92 11.75
C PRO A 28 -4.54 -10.79 10.98
N MET A 29 -3.99 -11.91 10.47
CA MET A 29 -2.77 -11.87 9.66
C MET A 29 -2.94 -11.10 8.35
N MET A 30 -4.13 -11.11 7.73
CA MET A 30 -4.40 -10.33 6.52
C MET A 30 -4.50 -8.84 6.83
N ILE A 31 -5.04 -8.48 8.00
CA ILE A 31 -5.05 -7.09 8.49
C ILE A 31 -3.61 -6.61 8.74
N TRP A 32 -2.76 -7.43 9.37
CA TRP A 32 -1.35 -7.07 9.55
C TRP A 32 -0.59 -6.95 8.22
N ALA A 33 -0.87 -7.83 7.27
CA ALA A 33 -0.31 -7.72 5.92
C ALA A 33 -0.75 -6.43 5.22
N SER A 34 -2.02 -6.03 5.36
CA SER A 34 -2.51 -4.76 4.79
C SER A 34 -1.83 -3.54 5.43
N HIS A 35 -1.59 -3.57 6.74
CA HIS A 35 -0.83 -2.51 7.41
C HIS A 35 0.61 -2.41 6.90
N TYR A 36 1.30 -3.55 6.78
CA TYR A 36 2.67 -3.59 6.26
C TYR A 36 2.75 -3.05 4.83
N LEU A 37 1.85 -3.49 3.95
CA LEU A 37 1.81 -3.04 2.55
C LEU A 37 1.41 -1.56 2.44
N SER A 38 0.58 -1.04 3.33
CA SER A 38 0.25 0.39 3.40
C SER A 38 1.48 1.25 3.70
N ALA A 39 2.33 0.79 4.63
CA ALA A 39 3.58 1.49 4.94
C ALA A 39 4.53 1.49 3.73
N MET A 40 4.61 0.40 2.98
CA MET A 40 5.41 0.30 1.76
C MET A 40 4.87 1.21 0.63
N ALA A 41 3.55 1.23 0.42
CA ALA A 41 2.91 2.12 -0.54
C ALA A 41 3.17 3.60 -0.21
N LYS A 42 3.12 3.95 1.07
CA LYS A 42 3.47 5.30 1.55
C LYS A 42 4.93 5.64 1.26
N ALA A 43 5.87 4.76 1.60
CA ALA A 43 7.29 4.98 1.33
C ALA A 43 7.55 5.21 -0.17
N LEU A 44 6.91 4.44 -1.05
CA LEU A 44 7.03 4.64 -2.51
C LEU A 44 6.45 5.99 -2.98
N MET A 45 5.32 6.44 -2.41
CA MET A 45 4.79 7.77 -2.71
C MET A 45 5.72 8.88 -2.25
N ASP A 46 6.24 8.79 -1.03
CA ASP A 46 7.18 9.77 -0.46
C ASP A 46 8.44 9.87 -1.35
N ASP A 47 9.00 8.73 -1.78
CA ASP A 47 10.15 8.68 -2.71
C ASP A 47 9.81 9.28 -4.09
N ALA A 48 8.60 9.03 -4.60
CA ALA A 48 8.16 9.59 -5.87
C ALA A 48 8.00 11.12 -5.79
N GLU A 49 7.48 11.64 -4.68
CA GLU A 49 7.36 13.09 -4.44
C GLU A 49 8.73 13.76 -4.34
N LEU A 50 9.67 13.16 -3.61
CA LEU A 50 11.05 13.64 -3.54
C LEU A 50 11.72 13.66 -4.92
N GLY A 51 11.45 12.66 -5.76
CA GLY A 51 11.97 12.60 -7.12
C GLY A 51 11.32 13.60 -8.10
N MET A 52 10.11 14.10 -7.82
CA MET A 52 9.45 15.14 -8.62
C MET A 52 9.81 16.57 -8.18
N ALA A 53 10.23 16.73 -6.92
CA ALA A 53 10.67 18.00 -6.35
C ALA A 53 12.13 18.38 -6.72
N ARG A 54 12.83 17.50 -7.45
CA ARG A 54 14.17 17.71 -8.00
C ARG A 54 14.10 17.99 -9.50
#